data_AF-A0A1D7QL83-F1
#
_entry.id   AF-A0A1D7QL83-F1
#
_cell.length_a   1.000
_cell.length_b   1.000
_cell.length_c   1.000
_cell.angle_alpha   90.00
_cell.angle_beta   90.00
_cell.angle_gamma   90.00
#
_symmetry.space_group_name_H-M   'P 1'
#
loop_
_entity.id
_entity.type
_entity.pdbx_description
1 polymer ?
#
loop_
_entity_poly.entity_id
_entity_poly.type
_entity_poly.pdbx_seq_one_letter_code
_entity_poly.pdbx_strand_id
1 'polypeptide(L)'
;MLMLAMVTQSCEKNGELAVLPIEKLSPVAFKGFVMKDTLEQYFDGVKMREFYGQVRFEGNIAFQGEAPVKMELKKKRTGEVLYTHTIERSNANTQSISFFYDGQKLTEKYQYPEAIPNTEQIAFYFDFPANMPVDIVYGDGSDVNAVEYLARNVKPGEWTEFIKVPPLEGEMYVLLLKAGKKEYIMNNDVNSSYMSALILPNKYGYQGGGVQSWHVGIRYDAASNKPVPDPQTDLVAIFPR
;
A
#
# COMPACT_ATOMS: atom_id res chain seq x y z
N MET A 1 -43.81 -9.52 53.43
CA MET A 1 -43.01 -8.42 52.86
C MET A 1 -42.45 -8.92 51.54
N LEU A 2 -42.73 -8.18 50.48
CA LEU A 2 -42.68 -8.58 49.07
C LEU A 2 -41.24 -8.88 48.60
N MET A 3 -41.09 -9.93 47.80
CA MET A 3 -39.90 -10.20 46.97
C MET A 3 -39.59 -9.01 46.06
N LEU A 4 -38.30 -8.68 45.90
CA LEU A 4 -37.81 -7.89 44.78
C LEU A 4 -36.79 -8.73 44.00
N ALA A 5 -37.31 -9.57 43.10
CA ALA A 5 -36.52 -10.19 42.05
C ALA A 5 -36.32 -9.15 40.94
N MET A 6 -35.11 -8.59 40.82
CA MET A 6 -34.72 -7.78 39.68
C MET A 6 -34.54 -8.70 38.48
N VAL A 7 -35.53 -8.70 37.59
CA VAL A 7 -35.46 -9.34 36.27
C VAL A 7 -34.60 -8.45 35.37
N THR A 8 -33.38 -8.88 35.07
CA THR A 8 -32.59 -8.36 33.96
C THR A 8 -33.22 -8.87 32.67
N GLN A 9 -34.22 -8.17 32.12
CA GLN A 9 -34.71 -8.43 30.78
C GLN A 9 -33.60 -8.07 29.79
N SER A 10 -32.95 -9.09 29.23
CA SER A 10 -32.20 -8.97 28.00
C SER A 10 -33.10 -8.32 26.96
N CYS A 11 -32.62 -7.26 26.31
CA CYS A 11 -33.32 -6.71 25.14
C CYS A 11 -33.35 -7.81 24.08
N GLU A 12 -34.53 -8.33 23.79
CA GLU A 12 -34.78 -9.22 22.67
C GLU A 12 -35.42 -8.40 21.56
N LYS A 13 -34.91 -8.52 20.33
CA LYS A 13 -35.58 -7.98 19.14
C LYS A 13 -35.95 -9.17 18.28
N ASN A 14 -37.24 -9.40 18.10
CA ASN A 14 -37.80 -10.52 17.34
C ASN A 14 -37.44 -11.92 17.88
N GLY A 15 -37.31 -12.09 19.20
CA GLY A 15 -37.03 -13.40 19.83
C GLY A 15 -35.56 -13.84 19.75
N GLU A 16 -34.69 -13.00 19.21
CA GLU A 16 -33.24 -13.15 19.30
C GLU A 16 -32.68 -12.16 20.32
N LEU A 17 -31.71 -12.61 21.13
CA LEU A 17 -30.95 -11.74 22.03
C LEU A 17 -30.34 -10.61 21.21
N ALA A 18 -30.65 -9.35 21.56
CA ALA A 18 -30.10 -8.18 20.86
C ALA A 18 -28.57 -8.05 21.05
N VAL A 19 -28.00 -8.80 22.01
CA VAL A 19 -26.56 -8.93 22.23
C VAL A 19 -26.23 -10.41 22.29
N LEU A 20 -25.55 -10.91 21.25
CA LEU A 20 -25.04 -12.28 21.22
C LEU A 20 -23.87 -12.42 22.21
N PRO A 21 -23.83 -13.48 23.04
CA PRO A 21 -22.74 -13.68 23.98
C PRO A 21 -21.42 -13.92 23.22
N ILE A 22 -20.41 -13.10 23.52
CA ILE A 22 -19.05 -13.30 23.04
C ILE A 22 -18.39 -14.33 23.96
N GLU A 23 -18.04 -15.49 23.43
CA GLU A 23 -17.39 -16.55 24.21
C GLU A 23 -15.87 -16.41 24.24
N LYS A 24 -15.26 -15.92 23.16
CA LYS A 24 -13.81 -15.69 23.09
C LYS A 24 -13.46 -14.57 22.12
N LEU A 25 -12.37 -13.88 22.41
CA LEU A 25 -11.67 -12.99 21.48
C LEU A 25 -10.34 -13.62 21.09
N SER A 26 -10.03 -13.67 19.79
CA SER A 26 -8.71 -14.04 19.31
C SER A 26 -8.09 -12.88 18.52
N PRO A 27 -6.82 -12.52 18.79
CA PRO A 27 -6.15 -11.44 18.05
C PRO A 27 -5.95 -11.83 16.59
N VAL A 28 -5.99 -10.86 15.69
CA VAL A 28 -5.63 -11.06 14.28
C VAL A 28 -4.91 -9.83 13.76
N ALA A 29 -3.89 -10.06 12.94
CA ALA A 29 -3.13 -9.01 12.29
C ALA A 29 -3.05 -9.28 10.78
N PHE A 30 -3.32 -8.26 9.98
CA PHE A 30 -3.14 -8.27 8.54
C PHE A 30 -2.21 -7.12 8.16
N LYS A 31 -1.23 -7.42 7.31
CA LYS A 31 -0.44 -6.41 6.63
C LYS A 31 -0.37 -6.75 5.15
N GLY A 32 -0.31 -5.74 4.30
CA GLY A 32 -0.20 -5.99 2.87
C GLY A 32 -0.24 -4.75 2.03
N PHE A 33 -0.28 -4.96 0.72
CA PHE A 33 -0.40 -3.90 -0.25
C PHE A 33 -1.27 -4.35 -1.43
N VAL A 34 -2.20 -3.48 -1.86
CA VAL A 34 -3.17 -3.74 -2.92
C VAL A 34 -3.01 -2.71 -4.03
N MET A 35 -2.78 -3.19 -5.26
CA MET A 35 -2.61 -2.36 -6.45
C MET A 35 -3.76 -2.53 -7.44
N LYS A 36 -4.03 -1.47 -8.21
CA LYS A 36 -5.01 -1.42 -9.32
C LYS A 36 -6.47 -1.61 -8.89
N ASP A 37 -6.85 -2.87 -8.64
CA ASP A 37 -8.22 -3.24 -8.28
C ASP A 37 -8.30 -3.42 -6.77
N THR A 38 -9.45 -3.06 -6.20
CA THR A 38 -9.68 -3.18 -4.76
C THR A 38 -9.98 -4.62 -4.38
N LEU A 39 -9.55 -5.00 -3.18
CA LEU A 39 -9.98 -6.26 -2.56
C LEU A 39 -11.07 -6.00 -1.53
N GLU A 40 -11.97 -6.96 -1.38
CA GLU A 40 -12.99 -6.95 -0.33
C GLU A 40 -12.67 -8.05 0.70
N GLN A 41 -12.74 -7.71 1.98
CA GLN A 41 -12.56 -8.66 3.07
C GLN A 41 -13.91 -9.12 3.59
N TYR A 42 -14.06 -10.44 3.72
CA TYR A 42 -15.24 -11.08 4.27
C TYR A 42 -14.85 -11.96 5.46
N PHE A 43 -15.75 -12.04 6.45
CA PHE A 43 -15.73 -13.07 7.49
C PHE A 43 -17.06 -13.79 7.47
N ASP A 44 -17.04 -15.12 7.30
CA ASP A 44 -18.22 -15.98 7.19
C ASP A 44 -19.29 -15.45 6.21
N GLY A 45 -18.83 -14.90 5.08
CA GLY A 45 -19.69 -14.35 4.04
C GLY A 45 -20.18 -12.91 4.28
N VAL A 46 -19.86 -12.29 5.42
CA VAL A 46 -20.20 -10.89 5.73
C VAL A 46 -19.05 -9.98 5.30
N LYS A 47 -19.35 -9.00 4.43
CA LYS A 47 -18.36 -7.99 4.01
C LYS A 47 -18.03 -7.07 5.18
N MET A 48 -16.74 -6.92 5.47
CA MET A 48 -16.27 -6.04 6.53
C MET A 48 -15.68 -4.73 6.00
N ARG A 49 -14.88 -4.80 4.94
CA ARG A 49 -14.15 -3.63 4.41
C ARG A 49 -13.64 -3.86 3.00
N GLU A 50 -13.16 -2.79 2.40
CA GLU A 50 -12.42 -2.79 1.15
C GLU A 50 -10.96 -2.39 1.40
N PHE A 51 -10.05 -2.90 0.59
CA PHE A 51 -8.63 -2.61 0.65
C PHE A 51 -8.15 -2.01 -0.66
N TYR A 52 -7.34 -0.96 -0.54
CA TYR A 52 -6.59 -0.31 -1.60
C TYR A 52 -5.30 0.28 -1.02
N GLY A 53 -4.18 0.18 -1.75
CA GLY A 53 -2.88 0.66 -1.27
C GLY A 53 -2.38 -0.12 -0.07
N GLN A 54 -1.73 0.57 0.87
CA GLN A 54 -1.19 -0.04 2.08
C GLN A 54 -2.29 -0.53 3.02
N VAL A 55 -2.20 -1.80 3.40
CA VAL A 55 -3.11 -2.44 4.36
C VAL A 55 -2.36 -2.70 5.64
N ARG A 56 -2.89 -2.18 6.75
CA ARG A 56 -2.49 -2.56 8.10
C ARG A 56 -3.71 -2.66 9.00
N PHE A 57 -3.87 -3.79 9.65
CA PHE A 57 -4.92 -4.03 10.63
C PHE A 57 -4.38 -4.86 11.78
N GLU A 58 -4.72 -4.44 12.98
CA GLU A 58 -4.52 -5.18 14.22
C GLU A 58 -5.85 -5.11 14.97
N GLY A 59 -6.39 -6.26 15.39
CA GLY A 59 -7.68 -6.31 16.06
C GLY A 59 -7.99 -7.68 16.63
N ASN A 60 -9.25 -7.90 17.00
CA ASN A 60 -9.73 -9.17 17.54
C ASN A 60 -10.94 -9.66 16.76
N ILE A 61 -11.07 -10.98 16.66
CA ILE A 61 -12.26 -11.66 16.15
C ILE A 61 -13.02 -12.25 17.34
N ALA A 62 -14.32 -12.00 17.39
CA ALA A 62 -15.21 -12.53 18.41
C ALA A 62 -15.82 -13.86 17.96
N PHE A 63 -15.67 -14.88 18.79
CA PHE A 63 -16.29 -16.20 18.62
C PHE A 63 -17.57 -16.27 19.44
N GLN A 64 -18.66 -16.67 18.79
CA GLN A 64 -19.96 -16.93 19.42
C GLN A 64 -20.17 -18.43 19.74
N GLY A 65 -19.15 -19.26 19.48
CA GLY A 65 -19.19 -20.71 19.64
C GLY A 65 -17.86 -21.34 19.23
N GLU A 66 -17.78 -22.67 19.19
CA GLU A 66 -16.54 -23.41 18.89
C GLU A 66 -16.20 -23.45 17.39
N ALA A 67 -17.10 -22.98 16.51
CA ALA A 67 -16.89 -22.99 15.08
C ALA A 67 -15.73 -22.05 14.67
N PRO A 68 -14.88 -22.46 13.71
CA PRO A 68 -13.86 -21.57 13.16
C PRO A 68 -14.51 -20.46 12.34
N VAL A 69 -13.83 -19.32 12.28
CA VAL A 69 -14.24 -18.19 11.44
C VAL A 69 -13.46 -18.25 10.12
N LYS A 70 -14.16 -18.18 8.99
CA LYS A 70 -13.56 -18.16 7.66
C LYS A 70 -13.37 -16.72 7.19
N MET A 71 -12.12 -16.31 6.97
CA MET A 71 -11.79 -15.06 6.31
C MET A 71 -11.55 -15.29 4.81
N GLU A 72 -12.12 -14.43 3.97
CA GLU A 72 -11.89 -14.44 2.52
C GLU A 72 -11.46 -13.06 2.02
N LEU A 73 -10.52 -13.03 1.08
CA LEU A 73 -10.23 -11.84 0.26
C LEU A 73 -10.76 -12.09 -1.14
N LYS A 74 -11.65 -11.20 -1.60
CA LYS A 74 -12.28 -11.29 -2.91
C LYS A 74 -11.90 -10.12 -3.80
N LYS A 75 -11.76 -10.38 -5.09
CA LYS A 75 -11.62 -9.32 -6.09
C LYS A 75 -12.95 -8.58 -6.20
N LYS A 76 -12.97 -7.27 -5.92
CA LYS A 76 -14.23 -6.49 -5.91
C LYS A 76 -14.99 -6.58 -7.23
N ARG A 77 -14.28 -6.48 -8.36
CA ARG A 77 -14.90 -6.42 -9.69
C ARG A 77 -15.57 -7.74 -10.11
N THR A 78 -15.03 -8.89 -9.70
CA THR A 78 -15.49 -10.21 -10.19
C THR A 78 -16.13 -11.07 -9.10
N GLY A 79 -15.93 -10.74 -7.82
CA GLY A 79 -16.32 -11.58 -6.68
C GLY A 79 -15.45 -12.83 -6.51
N GLU A 80 -14.41 -13.01 -7.34
CA GLU A 80 -13.49 -14.15 -7.28
C GLU A 80 -12.78 -14.18 -5.92
N VAL A 81 -12.79 -15.34 -5.26
CA VAL A 81 -12.06 -15.56 -4.01
C VAL A 81 -10.59 -15.81 -4.34
N LEU A 82 -9.73 -14.89 -3.91
CA LEU A 82 -8.29 -14.95 -4.16
C LEU A 82 -7.50 -15.55 -2.98
N TYR A 83 -8.08 -15.50 -1.78
CA TYR A 83 -7.47 -16.01 -0.57
C TYR A 83 -8.54 -16.45 0.42
N THR A 84 -8.26 -17.52 1.16
CA THR A 84 -9.08 -18.01 2.25
C THR A 84 -8.20 -18.37 3.43
N HIS A 85 -8.58 -17.95 4.62
CA HIS A 85 -7.90 -18.28 5.86
C HIS A 85 -8.90 -18.67 6.93
N THR A 86 -8.68 -19.83 7.55
CA THR A 86 -9.53 -20.36 8.62
C THR A 86 -8.91 -20.00 9.96
N ILE A 87 -9.67 -19.31 10.80
CA ILE A 87 -9.23 -18.82 12.11
C ILE A 87 -9.89 -19.69 13.16
N GLU A 88 -9.08 -20.58 13.72
CA GLU A 88 -9.50 -21.52 14.75
C GLU A 88 -9.65 -20.82 16.11
N ARG A 89 -10.72 -21.14 16.84
CA ARG A 89 -10.95 -20.62 18.20
C ARG A 89 -9.81 -21.00 19.16
N SER A 90 -9.23 -22.19 19.00
CA SER A 90 -8.20 -22.73 19.90
C SER A 90 -6.81 -22.11 19.69
N ASN A 91 -6.55 -21.48 18.54
CA ASN A 91 -5.24 -20.91 18.23
C ASN A 91 -5.06 -19.53 18.85
N ALA A 92 -4.21 -19.44 19.87
CA ALA A 92 -3.85 -18.18 20.54
C ALA A 92 -2.80 -17.35 19.77
N ASN A 93 -2.16 -17.93 18.74
CA ASN A 93 -1.11 -17.29 17.95
C ASN A 93 -1.49 -17.29 16.47
N THR A 94 -2.39 -16.39 16.09
CA THR A 94 -2.70 -16.13 14.70
C THR A 94 -1.50 -15.41 14.08
N GLN A 95 -0.71 -16.16 13.31
CA GLN A 95 0.41 -15.61 12.52
C GLN A 95 -0.09 -14.40 11.73
N SER A 96 0.65 -13.30 11.76
CA SER A 96 0.29 -12.11 10.97
C SER A 96 0.19 -12.50 9.50
N ILE A 97 -0.96 -12.25 8.90
CA ILE A 97 -1.19 -12.55 7.48
C ILE A 97 -0.58 -11.41 6.68
N SER A 98 0.33 -11.76 5.77
CA SER A 98 0.99 -10.84 4.85
C SER A 98 0.54 -11.14 3.43
N PHE A 99 0.18 -10.12 2.66
CA PHE A 99 -0.18 -10.32 1.26
C PHE A 99 0.16 -9.12 0.37
N PHE A 100 0.43 -9.41 -0.89
CA PHE A 100 0.60 -8.46 -1.98
C PHE A 100 -0.38 -8.81 -3.10
N TYR A 101 -1.11 -7.82 -3.61
CA TYR A 101 -2.02 -7.97 -4.74
C TYR A 101 -1.65 -7.01 -5.86
N ASP A 102 -1.33 -7.53 -7.04
CA ASP A 102 -0.90 -6.74 -8.20
C ASP A 102 -2.04 -6.33 -9.17
N GLY A 103 -3.29 -6.59 -8.77
CA GLY A 103 -4.47 -6.42 -9.63
C GLY A 103 -4.89 -7.69 -10.38
N GLN A 104 -4.07 -8.75 -10.34
CA GLN A 104 -4.35 -10.04 -10.95
C GLN A 104 -4.27 -11.18 -9.94
N LYS A 105 -3.14 -11.32 -9.24
CA LYS A 105 -2.86 -12.41 -8.31
C LYS A 105 -2.54 -11.88 -6.92
N LEU A 106 -2.89 -12.68 -5.92
CA LEU A 106 -2.50 -12.46 -4.53
C LEU A 106 -1.31 -13.37 -4.20
N THR A 107 -0.26 -12.82 -3.62
CA THR A 107 0.92 -13.55 -3.15
C THR A 107 1.23 -13.17 -1.70
N GLU A 108 1.89 -14.04 -0.93
CA GLU A 108 2.25 -13.71 0.46
C GLU A 108 3.39 -12.70 0.58
N LYS A 109 4.18 -12.57 -0.50
CA LYS A 109 5.39 -11.76 -0.58
C LYS A 109 5.40 -10.94 -1.86
N TYR A 110 6.06 -9.78 -1.79
CA TYR A 110 6.47 -9.01 -2.96
C TYR A 110 7.90 -9.42 -3.36
N GLN A 111 8.15 -9.62 -4.66
CA GLN A 111 9.46 -10.03 -5.16
C GLN A 111 10.19 -8.83 -5.75
N TYR A 112 11.46 -8.70 -5.39
CA TYR A 112 12.38 -7.67 -5.84
C TYR A 112 13.80 -8.26 -5.92
N PRO A 113 14.73 -7.69 -6.70
CA PRO A 113 16.06 -8.23 -6.90
C PRO A 113 16.92 -8.22 -5.63
N GLU A 114 18.01 -8.99 -5.64
CA GLU A 114 19.08 -8.82 -4.65
C GLU A 114 19.67 -7.41 -4.76
N ALA A 115 20.10 -6.89 -3.61
CA ALA A 115 20.80 -5.61 -3.53
C ALA A 115 22.22 -5.73 -4.12
N ILE A 116 22.65 -4.68 -4.83
CA ILE A 116 24.01 -4.57 -5.38
C ILE A 116 24.80 -3.56 -4.54
N PRO A 117 25.97 -3.90 -3.96
CA PRO A 117 26.77 -2.95 -3.19
C PRO A 117 27.08 -1.67 -3.98
N ASN A 118 26.89 -0.52 -3.34
CA ASN A 118 27.13 0.81 -3.92
C ASN A 118 26.35 1.08 -5.22
N THR A 119 25.19 0.46 -5.41
CA THR A 119 24.30 0.76 -6.53
C THR A 119 22.87 0.67 -6.06
N GLU A 120 22.17 1.79 -6.05
CA GLU A 120 20.76 1.80 -5.69
C GLU A 120 19.93 1.21 -6.82
N GLN A 121 18.94 0.39 -6.46
CA GLN A 121 18.00 -0.18 -7.42
C GLN A 121 16.60 0.35 -7.10
N ILE A 122 16.07 1.21 -7.95
CA ILE A 122 14.79 1.87 -7.70
C ILE A 122 13.79 1.52 -8.81
N ALA A 123 12.61 1.06 -8.43
CA ALA A 123 11.47 0.89 -9.32
C ALA A 123 10.31 1.80 -8.89
N PHE A 124 9.51 2.21 -9.87
CA PHE A 124 8.35 3.08 -9.67
C PHE A 124 7.09 2.46 -10.24
N TYR A 125 5.99 2.65 -9.52
CA TYR A 125 4.64 2.44 -10.02
C TYR A 125 3.85 3.73 -9.86
N PHE A 126 3.42 4.32 -10.97
CA PHE A 126 2.61 5.53 -10.96
C PHE A 126 1.12 5.18 -11.01
N ASP A 127 0.41 5.44 -9.92
CA ASP A 127 -1.05 5.37 -9.82
C ASP A 127 -1.68 6.68 -10.32
N PHE A 128 -1.33 7.03 -11.56
CA PHE A 128 -1.78 8.25 -12.24
C PHE A 128 -2.83 7.90 -13.30
N PRO A 129 -3.60 8.89 -13.81
CA PRO A 129 -4.45 8.67 -14.98
C PRO A 129 -3.66 8.10 -16.16
N ALA A 130 -4.23 7.13 -16.89
CA ALA A 130 -3.51 6.39 -17.94
C ALA A 130 -2.96 7.28 -19.08
N ASN A 131 -3.54 8.46 -19.29
CA ASN A 131 -3.12 9.46 -20.26
C ASN A 131 -2.04 10.43 -19.74
N MET A 132 -1.39 10.11 -18.62
CA MET A 132 -0.36 10.93 -17.99
C MET A 132 1.00 10.19 -17.94
N PRO A 133 1.61 9.86 -19.08
CA PRO A 133 2.95 9.28 -19.10
C PRO A 133 3.99 10.27 -18.58
N VAL A 134 5.00 9.75 -17.89
CA VAL A 134 6.01 10.55 -17.19
C VAL A 134 7.43 10.21 -17.66
N ASP A 135 8.29 11.22 -17.68
CA ASP A 135 9.73 11.02 -17.63
C ASP A 135 10.19 11.23 -16.19
N ILE A 136 11.05 10.35 -15.69
CA ILE A 136 11.66 10.46 -14.36
C ILE A 136 13.05 11.03 -14.53
N VAL A 137 13.31 12.16 -13.89
CA VAL A 137 14.59 12.86 -14.01
C VAL A 137 15.17 13.20 -12.64
N TYR A 138 16.46 13.47 -12.59
CA TYR A 138 17.12 14.01 -11.41
C TYR A 138 17.98 15.23 -11.76
N GLY A 139 18.19 16.11 -10.79
CA GLY A 139 19.04 17.29 -10.97
C GLY A 139 18.62 18.47 -10.09
N ASP A 140 19.23 19.62 -10.37
CA ASP A 140 18.71 20.91 -9.92
C ASP A 140 17.45 21.23 -10.73
N GLY A 141 16.31 21.19 -10.05
CA GLY A 141 15.01 21.42 -10.66
C GLY A 141 14.76 22.87 -11.10
N SER A 142 15.68 23.81 -10.89
CA SER A 142 15.51 25.20 -11.34
C SER A 142 15.64 25.38 -12.86
N ASP A 143 16.33 24.47 -13.56
CA ASP A 143 16.41 24.44 -15.03
C ASP A 143 16.10 23.03 -15.57
N VAL A 144 14.92 22.88 -16.18
CA VAL A 144 14.46 21.63 -16.81
C VAL A 144 15.39 21.13 -17.93
N ASN A 145 16.25 21.99 -18.49
CA ASN A 145 17.22 21.60 -19.51
C ASN A 145 18.47 20.95 -18.92
N ALA A 146 18.76 21.18 -17.65
CA ALA A 146 19.95 20.70 -16.95
C ALA A 146 19.73 19.34 -16.23
N VAL A 147 18.53 18.76 -16.30
CA VAL A 147 18.21 17.49 -15.64
C VAL A 147 18.67 16.26 -16.44
N GLU A 148 18.99 15.19 -15.72
CA GLU A 148 19.34 13.89 -16.26
C GLU A 148 18.19 12.89 -16.13
N TYR A 149 18.07 11.96 -17.08
CA TYR A 149 16.96 11.01 -17.10
C TYR A 149 17.31 9.71 -16.35
N LEU A 150 16.46 9.34 -15.39
CA LEU A 150 16.45 7.99 -14.82
C LEU A 150 15.63 7.03 -15.71
N ALA A 151 14.48 7.48 -16.19
CA ALA A 151 13.62 6.72 -17.08
C ALA A 151 12.82 7.65 -17.99
N ARG A 152 12.42 7.12 -19.15
CA ARG A 152 11.64 7.86 -20.15
C ARG A 152 10.36 7.14 -20.50
N ASN A 153 9.32 7.90 -20.78
CA ASN A 153 8.03 7.44 -21.27
C ASN A 153 7.44 6.32 -20.40
N VAL A 154 7.53 6.50 -19.08
CA VAL A 154 6.97 5.57 -18.10
C VAL A 154 5.45 5.68 -18.16
N LYS A 155 4.80 4.54 -18.36
CA LYS A 155 3.34 4.45 -18.42
C LYS A 155 2.76 4.28 -17.02
N PRO A 156 1.72 5.06 -16.65
CA PRO A 156 0.98 4.81 -15.43
C PRO A 156 0.34 3.42 -15.44
N GLY A 157 0.17 2.84 -14.25
CA GLY A 157 -0.45 1.53 -14.10
C GLY A 157 0.49 0.34 -14.33
N GLU A 158 1.78 0.57 -14.61
CA GLU A 158 2.81 -0.45 -14.81
C GLU A 158 4.03 -0.15 -13.92
N TRP A 159 4.72 -1.21 -13.48
CA TRP A 159 6.01 -1.06 -12.81
C TRP A 159 7.10 -0.73 -13.83
N THR A 160 7.99 0.19 -13.50
CA THR A 160 9.27 0.30 -14.22
C THR A 160 10.13 -0.93 -13.94
N GLU A 161 11.10 -1.19 -14.83
CA GLU A 161 12.24 -2.00 -14.43
C GLU A 161 13.00 -1.34 -13.26
N PHE A 162 13.78 -2.14 -12.53
CA PHE A 162 14.65 -1.60 -11.49
C PHE A 162 15.80 -0.82 -12.12
N ILE A 163 15.75 0.50 -11.98
CA ILE A 163 16.75 1.44 -12.46
C ILE A 163 17.95 1.37 -11.52
N LYS A 164 19.13 1.16 -12.09
CA LYS A 164 20.39 1.14 -11.34
C LYS A 164 20.97 2.55 -11.28
N VAL A 165 21.11 3.09 -10.07
CA VAL A 165 21.63 4.43 -9.83
C VAL A 165 22.95 4.31 -9.06
N PRO A 166 24.10 4.65 -9.67
CA PRO A 166 25.37 4.72 -8.96
C PRO A 166 25.43 5.96 -8.06
N PRO A 167 26.37 6.03 -7.10
CA PRO A 167 26.60 7.23 -6.30
C PRO A 167 26.86 8.46 -7.18
N LEU A 168 25.98 9.45 -7.05
CA LEU A 168 26.02 10.69 -7.82
C LEU A 168 26.91 11.74 -7.16
N GLU A 169 27.29 12.74 -7.93
CA GLU A 169 27.97 13.94 -7.42
C GLU A 169 26.92 14.92 -6.89
N GLY A 170 26.97 15.22 -5.59
CA GLY A 170 26.07 16.19 -4.95
C GLY A 170 24.68 15.64 -4.60
N GLU A 171 23.87 16.49 -3.98
CA GLU A 171 22.48 16.18 -3.63
C GLU A 171 21.57 16.48 -4.83
N MET A 172 20.76 15.50 -5.21
CA MET A 172 19.92 15.56 -6.40
C MET A 172 18.47 15.30 -6.04
N TYR A 173 17.56 16.11 -6.58
CA TYR A 173 16.13 15.91 -6.42
C TYR A 173 15.59 15.06 -7.56
N VAL A 174 14.67 14.14 -7.25
CA VAL A 174 13.93 13.42 -8.27
C VAL A 174 12.69 14.21 -8.66
N LEU A 175 12.52 14.42 -9.96
CA LEU A 175 11.48 15.25 -10.56
C LEU A 175 10.74 14.45 -11.63
N LEU A 176 9.50 14.83 -11.89
CA LEU A 176 8.68 14.25 -12.94
C LEU A 176 8.38 15.28 -14.03
N LEU A 177 8.63 14.89 -15.28
CA LEU A 177 8.27 15.67 -16.46
C LEU A 177 7.15 14.97 -17.25
N LYS A 178 6.42 15.72 -18.06
CA LYS A 178 5.55 15.15 -19.09
C LYS A 178 6.40 14.36 -20.08
N ALA A 179 6.02 13.11 -20.36
CA ALA A 179 6.82 12.24 -21.22
C ALA A 179 7.15 12.90 -22.58
N GLY A 180 8.43 12.89 -22.93
CA GLY A 180 8.94 13.45 -24.19
C GLY A 180 8.94 14.98 -24.26
N LYS A 181 8.64 15.69 -23.15
CA LYS A 181 8.61 17.14 -23.07
C LYS A 181 9.52 17.66 -21.97
N LYS A 182 10.06 18.86 -22.17
CA LYS A 182 10.77 19.62 -21.14
C LYS A 182 9.79 20.50 -20.34
N GLU A 183 8.78 19.86 -19.79
CA GLU A 183 7.71 20.49 -18.98
C GLU A 183 7.46 19.63 -17.73
N TYR A 184 7.34 20.24 -16.55
CA TYR A 184 7.04 19.51 -15.33
C TYR A 184 5.63 18.91 -15.37
N ILE A 185 5.45 17.75 -14.71
CA ILE A 185 4.21 16.97 -14.81
C ILE A 185 3.01 17.68 -14.19
N MET A 186 3.18 18.37 -13.06
CA MET A 186 2.11 19.10 -12.37
C MET A 186 2.24 20.59 -12.62
N ASN A 187 1.23 21.19 -13.25
CA ASN A 187 1.11 22.63 -13.47
C ASN A 187 2.33 23.30 -14.13
N ASN A 188 3.22 22.52 -14.77
CA ASN A 188 4.53 22.97 -15.23
C ASN A 188 5.35 23.70 -14.15
N ASP A 189 5.28 23.21 -12.91
CA ASP A 189 5.96 23.79 -11.75
C ASP A 189 6.87 22.73 -11.08
N VAL A 190 8.12 23.12 -10.82
CA VAL A 190 9.13 22.28 -10.17
C VAL A 190 8.69 21.86 -8.77
N ASN A 191 8.17 22.80 -7.97
CA ASN A 191 7.79 22.56 -6.59
C ASN A 191 6.56 21.66 -6.47
N SER A 192 5.73 21.62 -7.50
CA SER A 192 4.59 20.71 -7.58
C SER A 192 4.92 19.36 -8.20
N SER A 193 6.16 19.15 -8.70
CA SER A 193 6.52 17.97 -9.51
C SER A 193 7.75 17.20 -9.02
N TYR A 194 8.30 17.57 -7.86
CA TYR A 194 9.39 16.83 -7.22
C TYR A 194 8.85 15.76 -6.26
N MET A 195 9.60 14.67 -6.10
CA MET A 195 9.27 13.56 -5.22
C MET A 195 10.09 13.66 -3.92
N SER A 196 9.50 14.25 -2.89
CA SER A 196 10.21 14.67 -1.67
C SER A 196 10.75 13.54 -0.79
N ALA A 197 10.22 12.33 -0.90
CA ALA A 197 10.60 11.18 -0.05
C ALA A 197 11.74 10.33 -0.65
N LEU A 198 12.20 10.65 -1.86
CA LEU A 198 13.24 9.88 -2.54
C LEU A 198 14.61 10.48 -2.29
N ILE A 199 15.54 9.63 -1.86
CA ILE A 199 16.95 9.98 -1.71
C ILE A 199 17.74 9.14 -2.70
N LEU A 200 18.38 9.81 -3.65
CA LEU A 200 19.32 9.16 -4.56
C LEU A 200 20.68 8.98 -3.87
N PRO A 201 21.46 7.95 -4.25
CA PRO A 201 22.79 7.75 -3.71
C PRO A 201 23.75 8.90 -4.10
N ASN A 202 24.62 9.28 -3.17
CA ASN A 202 25.59 10.38 -3.26
C ASN A 202 26.97 9.91 -2.75
N LYS A 203 28.04 10.26 -3.48
CA LYS A 203 29.43 9.94 -3.15
C LYS A 203 29.91 10.45 -1.79
N TYR A 204 29.27 11.46 -1.22
CA TYR A 204 29.66 12.07 0.06
C TYR A 204 28.75 11.67 1.23
N GLY A 205 27.71 10.88 0.97
CA GLY A 205 26.73 10.49 1.97
C GLY A 205 26.25 9.05 1.76
N TYR A 206 24.97 8.89 1.50
CA TYR A 206 24.37 7.59 1.21
C TYR A 206 24.93 7.00 -0.08
N GLN A 207 25.80 6.00 0.00
CA GLN A 207 26.42 5.36 -1.17
C GLN A 207 25.45 4.45 -1.97
N GLY A 208 24.19 4.32 -1.54
CA GLY A 208 23.25 3.37 -2.14
C GLY A 208 23.52 1.93 -1.73
N GLY A 209 23.02 1.02 -2.57
CA GLY A 209 23.08 -0.42 -2.33
C GLY A 209 21.85 -0.98 -1.63
N GLY A 210 20.76 -0.21 -1.60
CA GLY A 210 19.43 -0.68 -1.29
C GLY A 210 18.65 -1.07 -2.55
N VAL A 211 17.46 -1.62 -2.31
CA VAL A 211 16.42 -1.83 -3.31
C VAL A 211 15.18 -1.11 -2.82
N GLN A 212 14.55 -0.34 -3.69
CA GLN A 212 13.35 0.44 -3.40
C GLN A 212 12.30 0.22 -4.48
N SER A 213 11.03 0.10 -4.09
CA SER A 213 9.89 -0.08 -5.00
C SER A 213 8.77 0.87 -4.61
N TRP A 214 8.75 2.06 -5.21
CA TRP A 214 7.84 3.12 -4.83
C TRP A 214 6.50 3.06 -5.56
N HIS A 215 5.42 2.95 -4.78
CA HIS A 215 4.09 3.29 -5.23
C HIS A 215 3.87 4.81 -5.11
N VAL A 216 3.66 5.47 -6.25
CA VAL A 216 3.53 6.92 -6.35
C VAL A 216 2.12 7.28 -6.77
N GLY A 217 1.40 7.97 -5.88
CA GLY A 217 0.07 8.50 -6.14
C GLY A 217 0.08 10.01 -6.37
N ILE A 218 -1.11 10.58 -6.59
CA ILE A 218 -1.31 12.04 -6.60
C ILE A 218 -2.06 12.41 -5.32
N ARG A 219 -1.53 13.36 -4.55
CA ARG A 219 -2.26 13.98 -3.43
C ARG A 219 -2.39 15.48 -3.64
N TYR A 220 -3.33 16.09 -2.93
CA TYR A 220 -3.40 17.55 -2.84
C TYR A 220 -2.52 18.03 -1.69
N ASP A 221 -1.58 18.92 -1.99
CA ASP A 221 -0.79 19.59 -0.98
C ASP A 221 -1.70 20.50 -0.13
N ALA A 222 -1.64 20.36 1.21
CA ALA A 222 -2.57 21.03 2.10
C ALA A 222 -2.37 22.56 2.15
N ALA A 223 -1.15 23.05 1.89
CA ALA A 223 -0.84 24.47 1.94
C ALA A 223 -1.20 25.20 0.64
N SER A 224 -0.93 24.57 -0.51
CA SER A 224 -1.14 25.18 -1.82
C SER A 224 -2.42 24.73 -2.53
N ASN A 225 -3.09 23.68 -2.04
CA ASN A 225 -4.22 23.01 -2.67
C ASN A 225 -3.94 22.60 -4.13
N LYS A 226 -2.68 22.29 -4.45
CA LYS A 226 -2.26 21.82 -5.77
C LYS A 226 -2.01 20.30 -5.76
N PRO A 227 -2.28 19.59 -6.87
CA PRO A 227 -1.90 18.21 -7.00
C PRO A 227 -0.37 18.09 -7.07
N VAL A 228 0.19 17.15 -6.31
CA VAL A 228 1.63 16.84 -6.29
C VAL A 228 1.84 15.32 -6.36
N PRO A 229 2.92 14.83 -7.01
CA PRO A 229 3.36 13.46 -6.89
C PRO A 229 3.69 13.12 -5.44
N ASP A 230 3.25 11.96 -4.99
CA ASP A 230 3.43 11.52 -3.61
C ASP A 230 3.98 10.09 -3.62
N PRO A 231 5.27 9.89 -3.30
CA PRO A 231 5.82 8.56 -3.05
C PRO A 231 5.23 8.03 -1.74
N GLN A 232 4.04 7.43 -1.85
CA GLN A 232 3.22 7.04 -0.70
C GLN A 232 3.83 5.89 0.10
N THR A 233 4.49 4.96 -0.59
CA THR A 233 4.93 3.71 0.04
C THR A 233 6.07 3.08 -0.76
N ASP A 234 7.14 2.72 -0.07
CA ASP A 234 8.13 1.75 -0.56
C ASP A 234 7.70 0.33 -0.19
N LEU A 235 7.40 -0.50 -1.19
CA LEU A 235 6.98 -1.88 -0.99
C LEU A 235 8.08 -2.74 -0.36
N VAL A 236 9.36 -2.41 -0.57
CA VAL A 236 10.47 -3.15 0.07
C VAL A 236 10.41 -3.00 1.59
N ALA A 237 10.01 -1.83 2.10
CA ALA A 237 9.83 -1.60 3.53
C ALA A 237 8.64 -2.39 4.13
N ILE A 238 7.62 -2.70 3.34
CA ILE A 238 6.47 -3.52 3.78
C ILE A 238 6.81 -5.01 3.77
N PHE A 239 7.59 -5.44 2.78
CA PHE A 239 7.94 -6.84 2.54
C PHE A 239 9.45 -7.06 2.63
N PRO A 240 10.07 -6.88 3.83
CA PRO A 240 11.48 -7.18 4.00
C PRO A 240 11.72 -8.68 3.81
N ARG A 241 12.92 -9.01 3.32
CA ARG A 241 13.40 -10.38 3.17
C ARG A 241 13.81 -11.01 4.50
#